data_AF-A0A8J5LSK2-F1
#
_entry.id   AF-A0A8J5LSK2-F1
#
_cell.length_a   1.000
_cell.length_b   1.000
_cell.length_c   1.000
_cell.angle_alpha   90.00
_cell.angle_beta   90.00
_cell.angle_gamma   90.00
#
_symmetry.space_group_name_H-M   'P 1'
#
loop_
_entity.id
_entity.type
_entity.pdbx_description
1 polymer ?
#
loop_
_entity_poly.entity_id
_entity_poly.type
_entity_poly.pdbx_seq_one_letter_code
_entity_poly.pdbx_strand_id
1 'polypeptide(L)'
;MVDKSFARDVQSNYQIIRSRYRASTGDLEGIEKYSKRTVKVTKQHNEDCKRLLRLMGVPTIEAPCEAEDQSAALCKSDKVFVVASENMDTLTFGVPRFLHHLMDPSSKKISVMEFDVSKVLEELRLTMDQFIDLCILSGCDYCDNIKGRAIREA
;
A
#
# COMPACT_ATOMS: atom_id res chain seq x y z
N MET A 1 9.20 22.60 5.91
CA MET A 1 8.83 23.63 4.91
C MET A 1 8.07 22.89 3.83
N VAL A 2 6.73 22.99 3.81
CA VAL A 2 5.91 22.24 2.83
C VAL A 2 6.30 22.70 1.43
N ASP A 3 6.58 21.76 0.53
CA ASP A 3 6.97 22.06 -0.84
C ASP A 3 5.87 22.91 -1.50
N LYS A 4 6.20 24.18 -1.75
CA LYS A 4 5.26 25.15 -2.37
C LYS A 4 4.88 24.74 -3.79
N SER A 5 5.61 23.83 -4.43
CA SER A 5 5.26 23.28 -5.75
C SER A 5 4.15 22.23 -5.62
N PHE A 6 4.26 21.29 -4.67
CA PHE A 6 3.22 20.31 -4.40
C PHE A 6 1.91 20.94 -3.94
N ALA A 7 1.98 21.91 -3.03
CA ALA A 7 0.80 22.67 -2.62
C ALA A 7 0.17 23.38 -3.83
N ARG A 8 0.97 23.93 -4.75
CA ARG A 8 0.47 24.56 -5.99
C ARG A 8 -0.11 23.56 -6.99
N ASP A 9 0.48 22.38 -7.15
CA ASP A 9 -0.01 21.35 -8.07
C ASP A 9 -1.31 20.70 -7.58
N VAL A 10 -1.41 20.44 -6.26
CA VAL A 10 -2.66 20.01 -5.64
C VAL A 10 -3.71 21.11 -5.74
N GLN A 11 -3.35 22.38 -5.50
CA GLN A 11 -4.29 23.51 -5.64
C GLN A 11 -4.73 23.70 -7.09
N SER A 12 -3.82 23.60 -8.07
CA SER A 12 -4.11 23.74 -9.50
C SER A 12 -4.97 22.59 -10.01
N ASN A 13 -4.64 21.33 -9.68
CA ASN A 13 -5.45 20.18 -10.03
C ASN A 13 -6.83 20.25 -9.37
N TYR A 14 -6.90 20.67 -8.11
CA TYR A 14 -8.17 20.91 -7.42
C TYR A 14 -8.99 22.01 -8.10
N GLN A 15 -8.37 23.11 -8.54
CA GLN A 15 -9.03 24.18 -9.28
C GLN A 15 -9.54 23.71 -10.66
N ILE A 16 -8.78 22.88 -11.38
CA ILE A 16 -9.17 22.29 -12.68
C ILE A 16 -10.32 21.30 -12.53
N ILE A 17 -10.26 20.43 -11.51
CA ILE A 17 -11.34 19.49 -11.20
C ILE A 17 -12.59 20.28 -10.77
N ARG A 18 -12.44 21.27 -9.88
CA ARG A 18 -13.53 22.12 -9.42
C ARG A 18 -14.18 22.92 -10.56
N SER A 19 -13.41 23.43 -11.52
CA SER A 19 -13.94 24.19 -12.66
C SER A 19 -14.69 23.30 -13.66
N ARG A 20 -14.19 22.09 -13.95
CA ARG A 20 -14.87 21.10 -14.80
C ARG A 20 -16.21 20.64 -14.22
N TYR A 21 -16.26 20.36 -12.91
CA TYR A 21 -17.47 19.83 -12.26
C TYR A 21 -18.51 20.90 -11.88
N ARG A 22 -18.09 22.17 -11.72
CA ARG A 22 -19.03 23.30 -11.59
C ARG A 22 -19.92 23.48 -12.82
N ALA A 23 -19.39 23.16 -14.01
CA ALA A 23 -20.13 23.29 -15.26
C ALA A 23 -21.18 22.19 -15.47
N SER A 24 -21.06 21.04 -14.79
CA SER A 24 -21.91 19.88 -15.05
C SER A 24 -22.93 19.55 -13.96
N THR A 25 -22.62 19.70 -12.65
CA THR A 25 -23.55 19.16 -11.62
C THR A 25 -23.45 19.69 -10.18
N GLY A 26 -22.50 20.54 -9.79
CA GLY A 26 -22.50 21.12 -8.43
C GLY A 26 -22.25 20.14 -7.27
N ASP A 27 -21.80 18.91 -7.56
CA ASP A 27 -21.51 17.88 -6.56
C ASP A 27 -20.14 18.11 -5.90
N LEU A 28 -20.16 18.69 -4.70
CA LEU A 28 -18.96 18.99 -3.89
C LEU A 28 -18.29 17.72 -3.34
N GLU A 29 -19.06 16.66 -3.05
CA GLU A 29 -18.53 15.40 -2.52
C GLU A 29 -17.76 14.63 -3.61
N GLY A 30 -18.29 14.63 -4.84
CA GLY A 30 -17.60 14.11 -6.01
C GLY A 30 -16.25 14.79 -6.21
N ILE A 31 -16.20 16.12 -6.15
CA ILE A 31 -14.97 16.90 -6.34
C ILE A 31 -13.89 16.51 -5.32
N GLU A 32 -14.25 16.36 -4.04
CA GLU A 32 -13.28 15.97 -3.00
C GLU A 32 -12.76 14.53 -3.23
N LYS A 33 -13.66 13.61 -3.60
CA LYS A 33 -13.32 12.22 -3.90
C LYS A 33 -12.34 12.10 -5.07
N TYR A 34 -12.54 12.85 -6.15
CA TYR A 34 -11.64 12.84 -7.31
C TYR A 34 -10.33 13.59 -7.06
N SER A 35 -10.35 14.63 -6.22
CA SER A 35 -9.14 15.33 -5.78
C SER A 35 -8.17 14.38 -5.07
N LYS A 36 -8.67 13.56 -4.13
CA LYS A 36 -7.85 12.58 -3.39
C LYS A 36 -7.17 11.56 -4.32
N ARG A 37 -7.83 11.18 -5.41
CA ARG A 37 -7.27 10.25 -6.43
C ARG A 37 -6.17 10.87 -7.30
N THR A 38 -6.03 12.19 -7.29
CA THR A 38 -5.05 12.91 -8.13
C THR A 38 -3.72 13.13 -7.39
N VAL A 39 -3.68 12.89 -6.09
CA VAL A 39 -2.47 13.03 -5.29
C VAL A 39 -1.47 11.96 -5.69
N LYS A 40 -0.31 12.37 -6.24
CA LYS A 40 0.82 11.49 -6.52
C LYS A 40 1.96 11.83 -5.58
N VAL A 41 2.60 10.79 -5.04
CA VAL A 41 3.82 10.94 -4.24
C VAL A 41 4.97 11.32 -5.16
N THR A 42 5.69 12.38 -4.81
CA THR A 42 6.85 12.86 -5.57
C THR A 42 8.14 12.34 -4.96
N LYS A 43 9.23 12.34 -5.75
CA LYS A 43 10.57 11.99 -5.23
C LYS A 43 10.99 12.91 -4.09
N GLN A 44 10.61 14.19 -4.13
CA GLN A 44 10.93 15.15 -3.07
C GLN A 44 10.29 14.77 -1.73
N HIS A 45 9.03 14.29 -1.74
CA HIS A 45 8.39 13.81 -0.52
C HIS A 45 9.15 12.64 0.10
N ASN A 46 9.61 11.70 -0.73
CA ASN A 46 10.38 10.56 -0.26
C ASN A 46 11.70 11.02 0.38
N GLU A 47 12.41 11.95 -0.25
CA GLU A 47 13.67 12.47 0.30
C GLU A 47 13.49 13.27 1.59
N ASP A 48 12.43 14.08 1.68
CA ASP A 48 12.07 14.82 2.89
C ASP A 48 11.72 13.86 4.04
N CYS A 49 10.94 12.81 3.76
CA CYS A 49 10.60 11.76 4.73
C CYS A 49 11.85 10.98 5.17
N LYS A 50 12.71 10.55 4.22
CA LYS A 50 13.97 9.88 4.54
C LYS A 50 14.87 10.76 5.42
N ARG A 51 14.95 12.07 5.12
CA ARG A 51 15.71 13.03 5.94
C ARG A 51 15.12 13.14 7.35
N LEU A 52 13.81 13.26 7.48
CA LEU A 52 13.14 13.31 8.78
C LEU A 52 13.42 12.05 9.61
N LEU A 53 13.28 10.87 9.02
CA LEU A 53 13.54 9.59 9.68
C LEU A 53 15.00 9.48 10.15
N ARG A 54 15.96 9.89 9.31
CA ARG A 54 17.38 9.95 9.70
C ARG A 54 17.63 10.89 10.88
N LEU A 55 16.96 12.05 10.92
CA LEU A 55 17.06 12.99 12.05
C LEU A 55 16.43 12.43 13.34
N MET A 56 15.41 11.58 13.21
CA MET A 56 14.79 10.86 14.33
C MET A 56 15.59 9.64 14.79
N GLY A 57 16.70 9.32 14.11
CA GLY A 57 17.52 8.13 14.40
C GLY A 57 16.93 6.82 13.90
N VAL A 58 15.93 6.86 13.01
CA VAL A 58 15.31 5.67 12.42
C VAL A 58 16.08 5.26 11.15
N PRO A 59 16.58 4.02 11.05
CA PRO A 59 17.28 3.55 9.87
C PRO A 59 16.30 3.39 8.70
N THR A 60 16.74 3.78 7.50
CA THR A 60 15.97 3.65 6.25
C THR A 60 16.78 2.84 5.26
N ILE A 61 16.16 1.87 4.60
CA ILE A 61 16.75 1.06 3.54
C ILE A 61 16.00 1.39 2.24
N GLU A 62 16.74 1.57 1.15
CA GLU A 62 16.16 1.78 -0.18
C GLU A 62 16.15 0.45 -0.93
N ALA A 63 14.95 0.00 -1.30
CA ALA A 63 14.78 -1.22 -2.07
C ALA A 63 15.17 -0.98 -3.54
N PRO A 64 15.71 -2.00 -4.24
CA PRO A 64 16.08 -1.88 -5.66
C PRO A 64 14.86 -1.81 -6.58
N CYS A 65 13.73 -2.38 -6.17
CA CYS A 65 12.48 -2.41 -6.92
C CYS A 65 11.30 -2.18 -5.96
N GLU A 66 10.58 -3.23 -5.58
CA GLU A 66 9.45 -3.17 -4.64
C GLU A 66 9.92 -3.20 -3.18
N ALA A 67 9.28 -2.40 -2.33
CA ALA A 67 9.62 -2.33 -0.91
C ALA A 67 9.15 -3.58 -0.16
N GLU A 68 8.01 -4.15 -0.58
CA GLU A 68 7.38 -5.36 -0.05
C GLU A 68 8.34 -6.55 -0.17
N ASP A 69 8.91 -6.76 -1.35
CA ASP A 69 9.89 -7.84 -1.60
C ASP A 69 11.12 -7.70 -0.70
N GLN A 70 11.71 -6.49 -0.66
CA GLN A 70 12.88 -6.23 0.18
C GLN A 70 12.58 -6.44 1.67
N SER A 71 11.40 -6.05 2.14
CA SER A 71 10.98 -6.23 3.53
C SER A 71 10.74 -7.70 3.88
N ALA A 72 10.13 -8.47 2.97
CA ALA A 72 9.94 -9.91 3.12
C ALA A 72 11.29 -10.64 3.16
N ALA A 73 12.23 -10.27 2.29
CA ALA A 73 13.58 -10.82 2.28
C ALA A 73 14.34 -10.55 3.59
N LEU A 74 14.21 -9.34 4.15
CA LEU A 74 14.80 -9.01 5.45
C LEU A 74 14.22 -9.88 6.57
N CYS A 75 12.90 -10.09 6.56
CA CYS A 75 12.22 -10.91 7.56
C CYS A 75 12.61 -12.40 7.45
N LYS A 76 12.74 -12.93 6.22
CA LYS A 76 13.24 -14.28 5.97
C LYS A 76 14.70 -14.48 6.41
N SER A 77 15.50 -13.43 6.38
CA SER A 77 16.90 -13.45 6.82
C SER A 77 17.09 -13.20 8.32
N ASP A 78 16.01 -13.21 9.11
CA ASP A 78 15.99 -12.95 10.56
C ASP A 78 16.56 -11.58 10.98
N LYS A 79 16.64 -10.62 10.04
CA LYS A 79 17.08 -9.25 10.33
C LYS A 79 15.98 -8.40 10.96
N VAL A 80 14.72 -8.75 10.69
CA VAL A 80 13.54 -8.10 11.26
C VAL A 80 12.56 -9.18 11.75
N PHE A 81 11.84 -8.88 12.82
CA PHE A 81 10.91 -9.84 13.44
C PHE A 81 9.60 -10.00 12.65
N VAL A 82 9.11 -8.90 12.08
CA VAL A 82 7.80 -8.80 11.44
C VAL A 82 7.81 -7.66 10.41
N VAL A 83 7.01 -7.79 9.36
CA VAL A 83 6.77 -6.72 8.38
C VAL A 83 5.39 -6.12 8.63
N ALA A 84 5.30 -4.80 8.75
CA ALA A 84 4.04 -4.10 8.87
C ALA A 84 3.73 -3.36 7.56
N SER A 85 2.60 -3.70 6.93
CA SER A 85 2.14 -3.04 5.70
C SER A 85 0.62 -3.10 5.55
N GLU A 86 0.07 -2.17 4.81
CA GLU A 86 -1.33 -2.25 4.36
C GLU A 86 -1.47 -3.04 3.05
N ASN A 87 -0.35 -3.35 2.37
CA ASN A 87 -0.37 -4.13 1.15
C ASN A 87 -0.25 -5.63 1.46
N MET A 88 -1.33 -6.39 1.22
CA MET A 88 -1.37 -7.83 1.45
C MET A 88 -0.53 -8.62 0.44
N ASP A 89 -0.14 -8.03 -0.69
CA ASP A 89 0.76 -8.67 -1.66
C ASP A 89 2.10 -9.04 -1.04
N THR A 90 2.50 -8.38 0.05
CA THR A 90 3.66 -8.74 0.88
C THR A 90 3.65 -10.22 1.31
N LEU A 91 2.46 -10.79 1.53
CA LEU A 91 2.30 -12.21 1.90
C LEU A 91 2.78 -13.13 0.77
N THR A 92 2.57 -12.75 -0.49
CA THR A 92 2.98 -13.56 -1.66
C THR A 92 4.49 -13.66 -1.81
N PHE A 93 5.24 -12.67 -1.29
CA PHE A 93 6.68 -12.75 -1.18
C PHE A 93 7.16 -13.70 -0.07
N GLY A 94 6.25 -14.34 0.68
CA GLY A 94 6.56 -15.37 1.67
C GLY A 94 7.12 -14.82 2.98
N VAL A 95 6.67 -13.65 3.40
CA VAL A 95 7.05 -13.09 4.70
C VAL A 95 6.60 -14.03 5.83
N PRO A 96 7.46 -14.38 6.82
CA PRO A 96 7.06 -15.28 7.91
C PRO A 96 5.95 -14.70 8.80
N ARG A 97 6.06 -13.42 9.17
CA ARG A 97 5.11 -12.71 10.02
C ARG A 97 4.75 -11.35 9.43
N PHE A 98 3.46 -11.05 9.39
CA PHE A 98 2.92 -9.84 8.79
C PHE A 98 1.94 -9.13 9.73
N LEU A 99 2.01 -7.81 9.83
CA LEU A 99 1.08 -6.97 10.56
C LEU A 99 0.29 -6.07 9.61
N HIS A 100 -1.02 -6.07 9.78
CA HIS A 100 -1.96 -5.19 9.09
C HIS A 100 -2.58 -4.19 10.06
N HIS A 101 -2.90 -2.99 9.59
CA HIS A 101 -3.47 -1.88 10.38
C HIS A 101 -2.57 -1.32 11.48
N LEU A 102 -1.25 -1.49 11.38
CA LEU A 102 -0.32 -0.87 12.33
C LEU A 102 -0.19 0.64 12.12
N MET A 103 -0.24 1.08 10.86
CA MET A 103 -0.10 2.49 10.49
C MET A 103 -1.43 3.25 10.50
N ASP A 104 -2.52 2.58 10.87
CA ASP A 104 -3.83 3.19 10.88
C ASP A 104 -3.96 4.24 12.00
N PRO A 105 -4.68 5.35 11.75
CA PRO A 105 -4.92 6.35 12.78
C PRO A 105 -5.65 5.73 13.97
N SER A 106 -5.19 6.03 15.19
CA SER A 106 -5.83 5.54 16.42
C SER A 106 -7.31 5.92 16.53
N SER A 107 -7.75 6.95 15.79
CA SER A 107 -9.16 7.37 15.72
C SER A 107 -10.08 6.33 15.05
N LYS A 108 -9.56 5.47 14.17
CA LYS A 108 -10.35 4.42 13.51
C LYS A 108 -10.70 3.25 14.43
N LYS A 109 -10.00 3.10 15.56
CA LYS A 109 -10.18 2.00 16.53
C LYS A 109 -10.17 0.59 15.89
N ILE A 110 -9.38 0.41 14.84
CA ILE A 110 -9.17 -0.90 14.21
C ILE A 110 -8.06 -1.60 14.98
N SER A 111 -8.27 -2.87 15.32
CA SER A 111 -7.25 -3.71 15.96
C SER A 111 -6.18 -4.10 14.95
N VAL A 112 -4.92 -4.00 15.37
CA VAL A 112 -3.78 -4.55 14.60
C VAL A 112 -4.00 -6.05 14.40
N MET A 113 -3.90 -6.51 13.15
CA MET A 113 -4.02 -7.92 12.80
C MET A 113 -2.65 -8.52 12.51
N GLU A 114 -2.38 -9.71 13.05
CA GLU A 114 -1.15 -10.46 12.81
C GLU A 114 -1.45 -11.70 11.98
N PHE A 115 -0.65 -11.91 10.95
CA PHE A 115 -0.71 -13.07 10.07
C PHE A 115 0.61 -13.83 10.14
N ASP A 116 0.51 -15.11 10.49
CA ASP A 116 1.59 -16.08 10.39
C ASP A 116 1.38 -16.89 9.11
N VAL A 117 2.26 -16.68 8.13
CA VAL A 117 2.08 -17.29 6.81
C VAL A 117 2.13 -18.81 6.88
N SER A 118 2.90 -19.39 7.81
CA SER A 118 2.91 -20.85 7.98
C SER A 118 1.55 -21.38 8.40
N LYS A 119 0.87 -20.69 9.33
CA LYS A 119 -0.49 -21.08 9.76
C LYS A 119 -1.53 -20.88 8.66
N VAL A 120 -1.43 -19.78 7.91
CA VAL A 120 -2.33 -19.52 6.78
C VAL A 120 -2.21 -20.62 5.72
N LEU A 121 -0.97 -21.02 5.38
CA LEU A 121 -0.73 -22.11 4.42
C LEU A 121 -1.22 -23.46 4.96
N GLU A 122 -1.07 -23.72 6.26
CA GLU A 122 -1.55 -24.95 6.91
C GLU A 122 -3.09 -25.04 6.90
N GLU A 123 -3.78 -23.95 7.26
CA GLU A 123 -5.25 -23.89 7.28
C GLU A 123 -5.85 -24.04 5.87
N LEU A 124 -5.23 -23.40 4.88
CA LEU A 124 -5.64 -23.50 3.47
C LEU A 124 -5.19 -24.81 2.81
N ARG A 125 -4.28 -25.55 3.45
CA ARG A 125 -3.63 -26.76 2.91
C ARG A 125 -2.98 -26.51 1.56
N LEU A 126 -2.31 -25.37 1.42
CA LEU A 126 -1.62 -24.96 0.20
C LEU A 126 -0.11 -24.88 0.45
N THR A 127 0.64 -25.18 -0.60
CA THR A 127 2.05 -24.79 -0.68
C THR A 127 2.16 -23.30 -0.98
N MET A 128 3.34 -22.71 -0.73
CA MET A 128 3.59 -21.30 -1.04
C MET A 128 3.34 -20.99 -2.53
N ASP A 129 3.77 -21.87 -3.43
CA ASP A 129 3.58 -21.69 -4.88
C ASP A 129 2.09 -21.71 -5.25
N GLN A 130 1.31 -22.62 -4.68
CA GLN A 130 -0.15 -22.67 -4.88
C GLN A 130 -0.88 -21.46 -4.28
N PHE A 131 -0.37 -20.93 -3.17
CA PHE A 131 -0.89 -19.70 -2.59
C PHE A 131 -0.62 -18.50 -3.50
N ILE A 132 0.56 -18.41 -4.11
CA ILE A 132 0.87 -17.38 -5.12
C ILE A 132 -0.07 -17.51 -6.32
N ASP A 133 -0.27 -18.73 -6.84
CA ASP A 133 -1.24 -18.99 -7.92
C ASP A 133 -2.65 -18.54 -7.52
N LEU A 134 -3.07 -18.81 -6.28
CA LEU A 134 -4.35 -18.35 -5.76
C LEU A 134 -4.47 -16.82 -5.75
N CYS A 135 -3.42 -16.11 -5.31
CA CYS A 135 -3.38 -14.65 -5.33
C CYS A 135 -3.43 -14.09 -6.75
N ILE A 136 -2.70 -14.70 -7.70
CA ILE A 136 -2.76 -14.35 -9.12
C ILE A 136 -4.18 -14.52 -9.67
N LEU A 137 -4.85 -15.61 -9.33
CA LEU A 137 -6.24 -15.88 -9.75
C LEU A 137 -7.26 -14.94 -9.09
N SER A 138 -7.00 -14.51 -7.86
CA SER A 138 -7.83 -13.55 -7.11
C SER A 138 -7.72 -12.13 -7.68
N GLY A 139 -6.56 -11.84 -8.25
CA GLY A 139 -6.24 -10.61 -8.93
C GLY A 139 -4.99 -9.97 -8.35
N CYS A 140 -4.02 -9.67 -9.21
CA CYS A 140 -2.79 -8.99 -8.82
C CYS A 140 -2.42 -7.89 -9.82
N ASP A 141 -1.51 -7.00 -9.42
CA ASP A 141 -1.09 -5.86 -10.25
C ASP A 141 -0.11 -6.23 -11.37
N TYR A 142 0.41 -7.46 -11.38
CA TYR A 142 1.49 -7.90 -12.29
C TYR A 142 1.00 -8.51 -13.61
N CYS A 143 -0.21 -9.08 -13.63
CA CYS A 143 -0.74 -9.75 -14.82
C CYS A 143 -2.26 -9.61 -14.94
N ASP A 144 -2.76 -9.73 -16.17
CA ASP A 144 -4.19 -9.66 -16.44
C ASP A 144 -4.96 -10.82 -15.80
N ASN A 145 -6.11 -10.48 -15.19
CA ASN A 145 -6.98 -11.48 -14.59
C ASN A 145 -7.74 -12.29 -15.65
N ILE A 146 -7.93 -13.58 -15.38
CA ILE A 146 -8.76 -14.45 -16.22
C ILE A 146 -10.21 -13.99 -16.13
N LYS A 147 -10.74 -13.45 -17.24
CA LYS A 147 -12.13 -12.97 -17.33
C LYS A 147 -13.11 -14.09 -16.94
N GLY A 148 -13.94 -13.80 -15.93
CA GLY A 148 -15.02 -14.69 -15.46
C GLY A 148 -14.64 -15.71 -14.38
N ARG A 149 -13.38 -15.72 -13.88
CA ARG A 149 -12.94 -16.59 -12.78
C ARG A 149 -12.28 -15.85 -11.62
N ALA A 150 -12.63 -14.59 -11.40
CA ALA A 150 -12.27 -13.92 -10.14
C ALA A 150 -13.02 -14.62 -9.00
N ILE A 151 -12.36 -14.85 -7.88
CA ILE A 151 -13.00 -15.37 -6.65
C ILE A 151 -14.06 -14.35 -6.23
N ARG A 152 -15.31 -14.60 -6.62
CA ARG A 152 -16.48 -13.91 -6.10
C ARG A 152 -17.04 -14.79 -5.01
N GLU A 153 -16.83 -14.34 -3.78
CA GLU A 153 -17.43 -14.84 -2.55
C GLU A 153 -17.04 -16.29 -2.20
N ALA A 154 -16.11 -16.42 -1.27
CA ALA A 154 -16.04 -17.54 -0.33
C ALA A 154 -16.58 -17.05 1.02
#